data_AF-A0A660SMN9-F1
#
_entry.id   AF-A0A660SMN9-F1
#
_cell.length_a   1.000
_cell.length_b   1.000
_cell.length_c   1.000
_cell.angle_alpha   90.00
_cell.angle_beta   90.00
_cell.angle_gamma   90.00
#
_symmetry.space_group_name_H-M   'P 1'
#
loop_
_entity.id
_entity.type
_entity.pdbx_description
1 polymer ?
#
loop_
_entity_poly.entity_id
_entity_poly.type
_entity_poly.pdbx_seq_one_letter_code
_entity_poly.pdbx_strand_id
1 'polypeptide(L)'
;MSEIRLVPMERLGFDFSESKDLRELPFNTKEADWRYLDAEEISTLQQGGSTADNWANIQVLEGFNPHLVADCRFYGKVRIGRLSESFIEYHDLRLPVGIYNSTVVSCDIGNDTALHNVGYMSHVVVEERCILFNINELITTDHAKFGNGVIIDGEDEDVRIWLEIANENGGRKVLPFDGLLPADAWIWSKYRDDKELMKRFVELTGKVRDSRRGRYGRIGKETVIKDCRVLKDVKIGERAYLKGCNKLKNLTINSDEARPTQLGEGSELVNGIIGYGCRVFYGVKAVRFILNDHSNLKYGARLINSILGSNSTISCCEVLNSLIFGSHEQHHNSSFLCASTMKGQTNMASAATGGANHNAGFSDGEIVAVRGFWPGLSVSLKHNSRFASFCLIAKGAYPAELDIPLPFTLVSNSESTGELLLMPGYWFRYNMYALTR
;
A
#
# COMPACT_ATOMS: atom_id res chain seq x y z
N MET A 1 -18.74 -17.53 -14.12
CA MET A 1 -17.58 -18.44 -14.02
C MET A 1 -16.59 -18.03 -15.09
N SER A 2 -15.32 -17.89 -14.75
CA SER A 2 -14.26 -17.68 -15.74
C SER A 2 -13.98 -19.00 -16.46
N GLU A 3 -14.12 -19.05 -17.78
CA GLU A 3 -13.76 -20.21 -18.59
C GLU A 3 -12.26 -20.23 -18.86
N ILE A 4 -11.64 -21.42 -18.84
CA ILE A 4 -10.28 -21.61 -19.33
C ILE A 4 -10.33 -21.48 -20.85
N ARG A 5 -9.63 -20.49 -21.41
CA ARG A 5 -9.58 -20.24 -22.85
C ARG A 5 -8.25 -20.76 -23.41
N LEU A 6 -8.31 -21.50 -24.50
CA LEU A 6 -7.14 -21.81 -25.30
C LEU A 6 -6.91 -20.66 -26.30
N VAL A 7 -5.80 -19.96 -26.16
CA VAL A 7 -5.43 -18.82 -27.01
C VAL A 7 -4.09 -19.15 -27.69
N PRO A 8 -3.90 -18.83 -28.99
CA PRO A 8 -2.62 -19.03 -29.67
C PRO A 8 -1.45 -18.35 -28.95
N MET A 9 -0.28 -18.98 -28.97
CA MET A 9 0.92 -18.51 -28.24
C MET A 9 1.39 -17.15 -28.73
N GLU A 10 1.18 -16.83 -30.01
CA GLU A 10 1.56 -15.58 -30.66
C GLU A 10 0.83 -14.36 -30.09
N ARG A 11 -0.23 -14.57 -29.30
CA ARG A 11 -0.97 -13.51 -28.60
C ARG A 11 -0.42 -13.22 -27.19
N LEU A 12 0.42 -14.09 -26.64
CA LEU A 12 0.97 -13.95 -25.29
C LEU A 12 1.85 -12.69 -25.20
N GLY A 13 1.45 -11.74 -24.35
CA GLY A 13 2.15 -10.47 -24.17
C GLY A 13 1.79 -9.37 -25.18
N PHE A 14 0.92 -9.65 -26.16
CA PHE A 14 0.48 -8.65 -27.17
C PHE A 14 -0.93 -8.15 -26.94
N ASP A 15 -1.80 -8.95 -26.32
CA ASP A 15 -3.20 -8.61 -26.04
C ASP A 15 -3.39 -7.71 -24.80
N PHE A 16 -2.41 -6.88 -24.46
CA PHE A 16 -2.47 -6.11 -23.21
C PHE A 16 -3.46 -4.95 -23.29
N SER A 17 -3.58 -4.24 -24.40
CA SER A 17 -4.66 -3.26 -24.59
C SER A 17 -4.89 -2.94 -26.06
N GLU A 18 -6.13 -2.57 -26.41
CA GLU A 18 -6.47 -2.05 -27.75
C GLU A 18 -5.89 -0.66 -28.01
N SER A 19 -5.73 0.15 -26.95
CA SER A 19 -4.97 1.40 -26.98
C SER A 19 -3.48 1.10 -27.10
N LYS A 20 -2.73 1.94 -27.83
CA LYS A 20 -1.27 1.86 -27.93
C LYS A 20 -0.62 1.62 -26.56
N ASP A 21 0.44 0.81 -26.56
CA ASP A 21 1.30 0.50 -25.42
C ASP A 21 1.61 1.75 -24.56
N LEU A 22 1.08 1.81 -23.33
CA LEU A 22 1.27 2.95 -22.42
C LEU A 22 2.46 2.75 -21.47
N ARG A 23 3.45 1.95 -21.90
CA ARG A 23 4.77 1.91 -21.26
C ARG A 23 5.31 3.32 -21.13
N GLU A 24 5.48 3.77 -19.89
CA GLU A 24 6.47 4.81 -19.61
C GLU A 24 7.83 4.15 -19.82
N LEU A 25 8.60 4.63 -20.81
CA LEU A 25 9.94 4.11 -21.06
C LEU A 25 10.75 4.20 -19.75
N PRO A 26 11.46 3.13 -19.35
CA PRO A 26 12.43 3.28 -18.27
C PRO A 26 13.44 4.36 -18.68
N PHE A 27 13.84 5.21 -17.74
CA PHE A 27 14.94 6.15 -17.91
C PHE A 27 14.73 7.29 -18.93
N ASN A 28 15.70 8.19 -18.98
CA ASN A 28 15.90 9.21 -20.01
C ASN A 28 16.34 8.61 -21.38
N THR A 29 16.08 7.32 -21.63
CA THR A 29 16.36 6.66 -22.91
C THR A 29 15.24 6.92 -23.90
N LYS A 30 15.61 7.20 -25.14
CA LYS A 30 14.66 7.36 -26.24
C LYS A 30 14.45 6.00 -26.92
N GLU A 31 13.33 5.82 -27.62
CA GLU A 31 13.11 4.60 -28.39
C GLU A 31 14.25 4.30 -29.38
N ALA A 32 14.93 5.35 -29.87
CA ALA A 32 16.06 5.24 -30.79
C ALA A 32 17.32 4.58 -30.20
N ASP A 33 17.41 4.45 -28.87
CA ASP A 33 18.59 3.87 -28.21
C ASP A 33 18.55 2.33 -28.20
N TRP A 34 17.41 1.74 -28.51
CA TRP A 34 17.18 0.29 -28.50
C TRP A 34 17.48 -0.33 -29.86
N ARG A 35 18.32 -1.36 -29.90
CA ARG A 35 18.59 -2.16 -31.10
C ARG A 35 18.04 -3.58 -30.96
N TYR A 36 17.82 -4.24 -32.09
CA TYR A 36 17.52 -5.67 -32.09
C TYR A 36 18.77 -6.50 -31.78
N LEU A 37 18.55 -7.73 -31.32
CA LEU A 37 19.61 -8.72 -31.15
C LEU A 37 20.25 -9.07 -32.50
N ASP A 38 21.56 -9.28 -32.50
CA ASP A 38 22.25 -9.87 -33.64
C ASP A 38 22.27 -11.41 -33.59
N ALA A 39 22.79 -12.04 -34.65
CA ALA A 39 22.80 -13.50 -34.77
C ALA A 39 23.72 -14.20 -33.75
N GLU A 40 24.81 -13.54 -33.34
CA GLU A 40 25.75 -14.08 -32.35
C GLU A 40 25.15 -14.02 -30.94
N GLU A 41 24.48 -12.92 -30.61
CA GLU A 41 23.75 -12.76 -29.35
C GLU A 41 22.62 -13.78 -29.22
N ILE A 42 21.83 -13.98 -30.28
CA ILE A 42 20.76 -15.01 -30.29
C ILE A 42 21.35 -16.40 -30.07
N SER A 43 22.45 -16.74 -30.76
CA SER A 43 23.13 -18.03 -30.59
C SER A 43 23.62 -18.23 -29.16
N THR A 44 24.21 -17.20 -28.55
CA THR A 44 24.67 -17.23 -27.16
C THR A 44 23.51 -17.44 -26.18
N LEU A 45 22.39 -16.73 -26.36
CA LEU A 45 21.19 -16.91 -25.53
C LEU A 45 20.63 -18.32 -25.62
N GLN A 46 20.58 -18.90 -26.83
CA GLN A 46 20.13 -20.26 -27.06
C GLN A 46 21.06 -21.31 -26.41
N GLN A 47 22.37 -21.11 -26.51
CA GLN A 47 23.36 -21.97 -25.84
C GLN A 47 23.25 -21.90 -24.32
N GLY A 48 22.90 -20.73 -23.78
CA GLY A 48 22.59 -20.52 -22.38
C GLY A 48 21.24 -21.09 -21.93
N GLY A 49 20.54 -21.87 -22.77
CA GLY A 49 19.25 -22.49 -22.43
C GLY A 49 18.04 -21.55 -22.54
N SER A 50 18.22 -20.33 -23.05
CA SER A 50 17.14 -19.37 -23.17
C SER A 50 16.35 -19.55 -24.48
N THR A 51 15.05 -19.30 -24.41
CA THR A 51 14.12 -19.40 -25.54
C THR A 51 13.27 -18.14 -25.67
N ALA A 52 12.87 -17.80 -26.89
CA ALA A 52 11.91 -16.74 -27.18
C ALA A 52 10.80 -17.24 -28.11
N ASP A 53 9.60 -16.66 -28.01
CA ASP A 53 8.55 -16.83 -29.02
C ASP A 53 9.00 -16.29 -30.39
N ASN A 54 9.64 -15.13 -30.39
CA ASN A 54 10.28 -14.53 -31.54
C ASN A 54 11.36 -13.55 -31.10
N TRP A 55 12.63 -13.86 -31.43
CA TRP A 55 13.79 -13.04 -31.10
C TRP A 55 13.72 -11.61 -31.66
N ALA A 56 12.96 -11.38 -32.75
CA ALA A 56 12.75 -10.05 -33.31
C ALA A 56 11.94 -9.12 -32.38
N ASN A 57 11.30 -9.65 -31.34
CA ASN A 57 10.59 -8.84 -30.34
C ASN A 57 11.48 -8.42 -29.16
N ILE A 58 12.73 -8.90 -29.12
CA ILE A 58 13.67 -8.54 -28.06
C ILE A 58 14.57 -7.42 -28.54
N GLN A 59 14.67 -6.36 -27.74
CA GLN A 59 15.56 -5.25 -27.98
C GLN A 59 16.51 -5.05 -26.80
N VAL A 60 17.70 -4.56 -27.10
CA VAL A 60 18.77 -4.39 -26.13
C VAL A 60 19.44 -3.03 -26.28
N LEU A 61 20.02 -2.53 -25.18
CA LEU A 61 20.88 -1.34 -25.19
C LEU A 61 22.33 -1.69 -25.53
N GLU A 62 23.10 -0.66 -25.86
CA GLU A 62 24.56 -0.77 -25.98
C GLU A 62 25.19 -1.30 -24.67
N GLY A 63 26.11 -2.26 -24.81
CA GLY A 63 26.75 -2.96 -23.70
C GLY A 63 25.92 -4.09 -23.07
N PHE A 64 24.83 -4.52 -23.71
CA PHE A 64 24.20 -5.80 -23.38
C PHE A 64 25.20 -6.95 -23.56
N ASN A 65 25.26 -7.84 -22.56
CA ASN A 65 26.07 -9.05 -22.60
C ASN A 65 25.18 -10.29 -22.54
N PRO A 66 25.02 -11.06 -23.64
CA PRO A 66 24.16 -12.23 -23.67
C PRO A 66 24.64 -13.39 -22.77
N HIS A 67 25.90 -13.42 -22.36
CA HIS A 67 26.43 -14.45 -21.45
C HIS A 67 25.89 -14.33 -20.02
N LEU A 68 25.31 -13.17 -19.67
CA LEU A 68 24.69 -12.92 -18.37
C LEU A 68 23.18 -13.22 -18.39
N VAL A 69 22.72 -13.97 -19.38
CA VAL A 69 21.33 -14.42 -19.51
C VAL A 69 21.32 -15.93 -19.74
N ALA A 70 20.70 -16.68 -18.83
CA ALA A 70 20.63 -18.14 -18.92
C ALA A 70 19.30 -18.72 -18.42
N ASP A 71 18.88 -19.83 -19.02
CA ASP A 71 17.67 -20.58 -18.69
C ASP A 71 16.40 -19.72 -18.61
N CYS A 72 16.28 -18.73 -19.51
CA CYS A 72 15.15 -17.79 -19.52
C CYS A 72 14.14 -18.07 -20.63
N ARG A 73 12.89 -17.67 -20.41
CA ARG A 73 11.82 -17.74 -21.42
C ARG A 73 11.26 -16.35 -21.68
N PHE A 74 11.40 -15.88 -22.91
CA PHE A 74 10.94 -14.57 -23.33
C PHE A 74 9.70 -14.69 -24.21
N TYR A 75 8.70 -13.85 -23.95
CA TYR A 75 7.48 -13.77 -24.75
C TYR A 75 7.11 -12.31 -24.97
N GLY A 76 6.56 -12.00 -26.14
CA GLY A 76 6.13 -10.65 -26.44
C GLY A 76 7.29 -9.67 -26.56
N LYS A 77 7.04 -8.38 -26.29
CA LYS A 77 8.04 -7.32 -26.49
C LYS A 77 8.90 -7.11 -25.24
N VAL A 78 10.11 -7.64 -25.26
CA VAL A 78 11.05 -7.56 -24.13
C VAL A 78 12.18 -6.60 -24.44
N ARG A 79 12.52 -5.75 -23.47
CA ARG A 79 13.65 -4.81 -23.58
C ARG A 79 14.63 -5.02 -22.44
N ILE A 80 15.91 -5.20 -22.75
CA ILE A 80 16.95 -5.48 -21.75
C ILE A 80 18.07 -4.43 -21.85
N GLY A 81 18.31 -3.74 -20.73
CA GLY A 81 19.38 -2.76 -20.64
C GLY A 81 20.78 -3.37 -20.71
N ARG A 82 21.78 -2.53 -20.43
CA ARG A 82 23.18 -2.96 -20.32
C ARG A 82 23.35 -3.99 -19.20
N LEU A 83 24.16 -5.02 -19.44
CA LEU A 83 24.52 -6.02 -18.42
C LEU A 83 26.04 -6.11 -18.30
N SER A 84 26.58 -5.60 -17.19
CA SER A 84 28.02 -5.62 -16.92
C SER A 84 28.43 -6.89 -16.16
N GLU A 85 29.66 -7.38 -16.37
CA GLU A 85 30.25 -8.50 -15.60
C GLU A 85 30.61 -8.06 -14.18
N SER A 86 29.59 -7.87 -13.36
CA SER A 86 29.69 -7.45 -11.97
C SER A 86 28.64 -8.19 -11.13
N PHE A 87 28.69 -8.00 -9.82
CA PHE A 87 27.61 -8.41 -8.93
C PHE A 87 27.00 -7.18 -8.27
N ILE A 88 25.70 -7.26 -8.01
CA ILE A 88 24.98 -6.30 -7.18
C ILE A 88 24.92 -6.85 -5.75
N GLU A 89 25.17 -5.97 -4.79
CA GLU A 89 25.18 -6.29 -3.37
C GLU A 89 24.15 -5.44 -2.63
N TYR A 90 23.35 -6.10 -1.79
CA TYR A 90 22.50 -5.44 -0.81
C TYR A 90 22.56 -6.19 0.52
N HIS A 91 23.21 -5.58 1.51
CA HIS A 91 23.63 -6.26 2.74
C HIS A 91 24.41 -7.54 2.41
N ASP A 92 24.04 -8.68 2.99
CA ASP A 92 24.74 -9.95 2.78
C ASP A 92 24.31 -10.68 1.49
N LEU A 93 23.36 -10.13 0.73
CA LEU A 93 22.92 -10.72 -0.54
C LEU A 93 23.79 -10.19 -1.68
N ARG A 94 24.52 -11.09 -2.34
CA ARG A 94 25.32 -10.83 -3.54
C ARG A 94 24.78 -11.68 -4.68
N LEU A 95 24.43 -11.04 -5.79
CA LEU A 95 23.96 -11.71 -7.00
C LEU A 95 24.70 -11.15 -8.21
N PRO A 96 25.15 -11.99 -9.16
CA PRO A 96 25.69 -11.48 -10.40
C PRO A 96 24.62 -10.65 -11.11
N VAL A 97 25.04 -9.61 -11.82
CA VAL A 97 24.15 -8.91 -12.76
C VAL A 97 23.73 -9.89 -13.86
N GLY A 98 22.47 -9.82 -14.28
CA GLY A 98 21.94 -10.68 -15.32
C GLY A 98 20.52 -11.19 -15.07
N ILE A 99 20.06 -12.04 -15.97
CA ILE A 99 18.71 -12.61 -15.97
C ILE A 99 18.82 -14.13 -16.01
N TYR A 100 18.41 -14.81 -14.94
CA TYR A 100 18.63 -16.24 -14.77
C TYR A 100 17.36 -16.97 -14.34
N ASN A 101 17.10 -18.12 -14.97
CA ASN A 101 16.01 -19.04 -14.59
C ASN A 101 14.65 -18.33 -14.42
N SER A 102 14.24 -17.56 -15.43
CA SER A 102 13.09 -16.66 -15.29
C SER A 102 12.20 -16.63 -16.55
N THR A 103 10.89 -16.47 -16.34
CA THR A 103 9.93 -16.25 -17.43
C THR A 103 9.54 -14.78 -17.50
N VAL A 104 9.76 -14.14 -18.65
CA VAL A 104 9.58 -12.71 -18.86
C VAL A 104 8.65 -12.47 -20.05
N VAL A 105 7.52 -11.81 -19.80
CA VAL A 105 6.46 -11.58 -20.80
C VAL A 105 6.21 -10.08 -20.96
N SER A 106 6.60 -9.53 -22.11
CA SER A 106 6.39 -8.12 -22.45
C SER A 106 6.82 -7.16 -21.33
N CYS A 107 8.10 -7.17 -20.98
CA CYS A 107 8.67 -6.38 -19.89
C CYS A 107 9.87 -5.55 -20.34
N ASP A 108 10.18 -4.51 -19.57
CA ASP A 108 11.42 -3.76 -19.73
C ASP A 108 12.29 -3.94 -18.48
N ILE A 109 13.57 -4.24 -18.68
CA ILE A 109 14.53 -4.53 -17.62
C ILE A 109 15.68 -3.54 -17.75
N GLY A 110 15.88 -2.72 -16.72
CA GLY A 110 16.88 -1.67 -16.67
C GLY A 110 18.31 -2.19 -16.51
N ASN A 111 19.26 -1.28 -16.71
CA ASN A 111 20.69 -1.57 -16.66
C ASN A 111 21.12 -2.23 -15.35
N ASP A 112 22.05 -3.17 -15.47
CA ASP A 112 22.76 -3.79 -14.35
C ASP A 112 21.81 -4.34 -13.25
N THR A 113 20.65 -4.85 -13.66
CA THR A 113 19.65 -5.51 -12.80
C THR A 113 20.00 -6.98 -12.59
N ALA A 114 19.77 -7.50 -11.38
CA ALA A 114 19.84 -8.93 -11.08
C ALA A 114 18.42 -9.50 -10.98
N LEU A 115 18.02 -10.27 -11.99
CA LEU A 115 16.72 -10.94 -12.07
C LEU A 115 16.93 -12.46 -12.03
N HIS A 116 16.66 -13.07 -10.89
CA HIS A 116 17.02 -14.46 -10.60
C HIS A 116 15.83 -15.24 -10.06
N ASN A 117 15.53 -16.39 -10.65
CA ASN A 117 14.45 -17.27 -10.21
C ASN A 117 13.10 -16.54 -10.09
N VAL A 118 12.78 -15.70 -11.07
CA VAL A 118 11.48 -15.05 -11.18
C VAL A 118 10.59 -15.96 -12.03
N GLY A 119 9.73 -16.72 -11.35
CA GLY A 119 8.93 -17.78 -11.95
C GLY A 119 8.08 -17.29 -13.13
N TYR A 120 7.42 -16.15 -12.96
CA TYR A 120 6.66 -15.49 -14.02
C TYR A 120 6.57 -13.98 -13.80
N MET A 121 7.08 -13.18 -14.74
CA MET A 121 6.96 -11.73 -14.76
C MET A 121 6.27 -11.25 -16.03
N SER A 122 5.24 -10.40 -15.93
CA SER A 122 4.55 -9.87 -17.11
C SER A 122 4.07 -8.43 -16.99
N HIS A 123 4.29 -7.63 -18.04
CA HIS A 123 3.84 -6.23 -18.15
C HIS A 123 4.36 -5.34 -17.01
N VAL A 124 5.67 -5.43 -16.76
CA VAL A 124 6.37 -4.66 -15.73
C VAL A 124 7.58 -3.97 -16.32
N VAL A 125 7.78 -2.72 -15.91
CA VAL A 125 9.02 -1.96 -16.11
C VAL A 125 9.84 -2.05 -14.83
N VAL A 126 11.02 -2.65 -14.94
CA VAL A 126 12.03 -2.72 -13.88
C VAL A 126 13.13 -1.73 -14.20
N GLU A 127 13.39 -0.79 -13.30
CA GLU A 127 14.45 0.20 -13.48
C GLU A 127 15.84 -0.37 -13.16
N GLU A 128 16.86 0.47 -13.31
CA GLU A 128 18.26 0.07 -13.15
C GLU A 128 18.62 -0.40 -11.73
N ARG A 129 19.63 -1.28 -11.68
CA ARG A 129 20.25 -1.79 -10.45
C ARG A 129 19.23 -2.38 -9.46
N CYS A 130 18.15 -2.96 -9.96
CA CYS A 130 17.20 -3.67 -9.10
C CYS A 130 17.68 -5.08 -8.76
N ILE A 131 17.23 -5.62 -7.62
CA ILE A 131 17.38 -7.02 -7.26
C ILE A 131 16.00 -7.66 -7.20
N LEU A 132 15.71 -8.58 -8.10
CA LEU A 132 14.52 -9.42 -8.10
C LEU A 132 14.95 -10.88 -7.94
N PHE A 133 14.75 -11.45 -6.76
CA PHE A 133 15.28 -12.78 -6.40
C PHE A 133 14.20 -13.68 -5.79
N ASN A 134 14.01 -14.87 -6.35
CA ASN A 134 13.02 -15.86 -5.88
C ASN A 134 11.61 -15.26 -5.76
N ILE A 135 11.03 -14.87 -6.90
CA ILE A 135 9.67 -14.34 -6.96
C ILE A 135 8.80 -15.30 -7.75
N ASN A 136 7.69 -15.79 -7.19
CA ASN A 136 6.87 -16.76 -7.92
C ASN A 136 6.08 -16.10 -9.06
N GLU A 137 5.42 -14.98 -8.78
CA GLU A 137 4.53 -14.29 -9.72
C GLU A 137 4.62 -12.76 -9.55
N LEU A 138 4.89 -12.06 -10.66
CA LEU A 138 4.91 -10.60 -10.77
C LEU A 138 4.13 -10.17 -12.02
N ILE A 139 2.84 -9.83 -11.88
CA ILE A 139 1.94 -9.59 -13.01
C ILE A 139 1.26 -8.23 -12.90
N THR A 140 1.18 -7.51 -14.02
CA THR A 140 0.26 -6.38 -14.16
C THR A 140 -0.84 -6.69 -15.16
N THR A 141 -2.06 -6.32 -14.81
CA THR A 141 -3.25 -6.40 -15.66
C THR A 141 -3.48 -5.09 -16.41
N ASP A 142 -4.21 -5.18 -17.52
CA ASP A 142 -4.51 -4.03 -18.39
C ASP A 142 -5.39 -2.95 -17.74
N HIS A 143 -6.08 -3.33 -16.66
CA HIS A 143 -6.95 -2.49 -15.83
C HIS A 143 -6.35 -2.21 -14.44
N ALA A 144 -5.04 -2.40 -14.26
CA ALA A 144 -4.37 -2.16 -12.98
C ALA A 144 -4.60 -0.73 -12.47
N LYS A 145 -5.00 -0.56 -11.21
CA LYS A 145 -5.28 0.76 -10.59
C LYS A 145 -4.19 1.24 -9.63
N PHE A 146 -3.28 0.33 -9.23
CA PHE A 146 -2.23 0.57 -8.23
C PHE A 146 -2.80 1.17 -6.92
N GLY A 147 -3.97 0.70 -6.49
CA GLY A 147 -4.63 1.14 -5.26
C GLY A 147 -5.47 2.42 -5.38
N ASN A 148 -5.41 3.14 -6.50
CA ASN A 148 -6.22 4.34 -6.72
C ASN A 148 -7.69 4.00 -7.01
N GLY A 149 -8.62 4.81 -6.50
CA GLY A 149 -10.07 4.69 -6.64
C GLY A 149 -10.60 5.20 -7.97
N VAL A 150 -9.87 4.96 -9.06
CA VAL A 150 -10.22 5.36 -10.42
C VAL A 150 -10.93 4.22 -11.15
N ILE A 151 -11.63 4.57 -12.24
CA ILE A 151 -12.21 3.63 -13.19
C ILE A 151 -11.41 3.70 -14.47
N ILE A 152 -11.04 2.54 -14.99
CA ILE A 152 -10.35 2.40 -16.27
C ILE A 152 -11.40 2.29 -17.37
N ASP A 153 -11.09 2.81 -18.55
CA ASP A 153 -12.01 2.84 -19.70
C ASP A 153 -12.56 1.42 -19.99
N GLY A 154 -13.88 1.32 -20.12
CA GLY A 154 -14.60 0.06 -20.35
C GLY A 154 -14.79 -0.82 -19.11
N GLU A 155 -14.42 -0.36 -17.92
CA GLU A 155 -14.88 -0.97 -16.67
C GLU A 155 -16.23 -0.37 -16.20
N ASP A 156 -17.02 -1.18 -15.50
CA ASP A 156 -18.21 -0.73 -14.80
C ASP A 156 -17.88 0.03 -13.51
N GLU A 157 -18.77 0.91 -13.06
CA GLU A 157 -18.55 1.73 -11.85
C GLU A 157 -18.53 0.88 -10.55
N ASP A 158 -19.11 -0.32 -10.58
CA ASP A 158 -19.20 -1.24 -9.43
C ASP A 158 -17.84 -1.84 -9.02
N VAL A 159 -16.88 -1.92 -9.94
CA VAL A 159 -15.51 -2.35 -9.63
C VAL A 159 -14.66 -1.25 -8.99
N ARG A 160 -15.22 -0.05 -8.80
CA ARG A 160 -14.50 1.05 -8.13
C ARG A 160 -14.23 0.70 -6.68
N ILE A 161 -12.99 0.93 -6.26
CA ILE A 161 -12.58 0.75 -4.88
C ILE A 161 -12.90 2.01 -4.09
N TRP A 162 -13.61 1.83 -2.98
CA TRP A 162 -13.91 2.87 -2.00
C TRP A 162 -13.29 2.50 -0.64
N LEU A 163 -12.89 3.51 0.13
CA LEU A 163 -12.52 3.37 1.54
C LEU A 163 -13.73 3.72 2.41
N GLU A 164 -14.26 2.75 3.14
CA GLU A 164 -15.40 2.94 4.04
C GLU A 164 -14.93 3.41 5.43
N ILE A 165 -14.39 4.62 5.48
CA ILE A 165 -13.84 5.17 6.72
C ILE A 165 -14.93 5.68 7.68
N ALA A 166 -14.56 5.81 8.95
CA ALA A 166 -15.29 6.44 10.05
C ALA A 166 -16.60 5.75 10.49
N ASN A 167 -17.33 5.07 9.61
CA ASN A 167 -18.46 4.21 9.96
C ASN A 167 -18.48 2.92 9.14
N GLU A 168 -19.21 1.92 9.65
CA GLU A 168 -19.29 0.59 9.03
C GLU A 168 -20.35 0.53 7.92
N ASN A 169 -21.35 1.41 7.94
CA ASN A 169 -22.41 1.44 6.92
C ASN A 169 -21.99 2.01 5.55
N GLY A 170 -20.75 2.50 5.41
CA GLY A 170 -20.18 2.97 4.14
C GLY A 170 -20.75 4.30 3.62
N GLY A 171 -21.69 4.95 4.32
CA GLY A 171 -22.31 6.20 3.88
C GLY A 171 -21.33 7.38 3.75
N ARG A 172 -20.17 7.28 4.40
CA ARG A 172 -19.09 8.30 4.43
C ARG A 172 -17.84 7.88 3.67
N LYS A 173 -17.96 6.89 2.79
CA LYS A 173 -16.84 6.41 1.99
C LYS A 173 -16.19 7.48 1.11
N VAL A 174 -14.88 7.34 0.93
CA VAL A 174 -14.02 8.23 0.14
C VAL A 174 -13.23 7.42 -0.89
N LEU A 175 -12.77 8.05 -1.97
CA LEU A 175 -11.91 7.36 -2.93
C LEU A 175 -10.44 7.43 -2.50
N PRO A 176 -9.71 6.30 -2.52
CA PRO A 176 -8.26 6.34 -2.34
C PRO A 176 -7.60 7.02 -3.54
N PHE A 177 -6.59 7.83 -3.31
CA PHE A 177 -5.69 8.29 -4.36
C PHE A 177 -4.29 8.54 -3.78
N ASP A 178 -3.29 8.45 -4.65
CA ASP A 178 -1.90 8.65 -4.26
C ASP A 178 -1.70 10.10 -3.79
N GLY A 179 -1.35 10.27 -2.51
CA GLY A 179 -1.29 11.56 -1.83
C GLY A 179 -2.51 11.95 -0.97
N LEU A 180 -3.53 11.10 -0.83
CA LEU A 180 -4.68 11.39 0.05
C LEU A 180 -4.24 11.57 1.51
N LEU A 181 -4.53 12.74 2.10
CA LEU A 181 -4.25 13.02 3.51
C LEU A 181 -5.48 12.76 4.39
N PRO A 182 -5.30 12.53 5.71
CA PRO A 182 -6.42 12.38 6.63
C PRO A 182 -7.34 13.62 6.68
N ALA A 183 -6.78 14.81 6.44
CA ALA A 183 -7.54 16.05 6.37
C ALA A 183 -8.48 16.08 5.15
N ASP A 184 -8.00 15.65 3.97
CA ASP A 184 -8.82 15.56 2.76
C ASP A 184 -9.96 14.56 2.96
N ALA A 185 -9.63 13.39 3.51
CA ALA A 185 -10.59 12.33 3.82
C ALA A 185 -11.61 12.78 4.88
N TRP A 186 -11.22 13.59 5.86
CA TRP A 186 -12.13 14.17 6.85
C TRP A 186 -13.14 15.12 6.21
N ILE A 187 -12.68 16.03 5.36
CA ILE A 187 -13.58 16.97 4.65
C ILE A 187 -14.57 16.17 3.80
N TRP A 188 -14.10 15.17 3.05
CA TRP A 188 -14.94 14.34 2.19
C TRP A 188 -15.94 13.49 2.99
N SER A 189 -15.50 12.85 4.07
CA SER A 189 -16.39 12.00 4.89
C SER A 189 -17.40 12.81 5.70
N LYS A 190 -17.09 14.07 6.07
CA LYS A 190 -17.94 14.88 6.95
C LYS A 190 -19.03 15.67 6.22
N TYR A 191 -18.71 16.34 5.12
CA TYR A 191 -19.62 17.29 4.45
C TYR A 191 -20.45 16.62 3.34
N ARG A 192 -21.11 15.49 3.64
CA ARG A 192 -21.81 14.64 2.65
C ARG A 192 -23.04 15.28 2.01
N ASP A 193 -23.58 16.33 2.63
CA ASP A 193 -24.74 17.07 2.12
C ASP A 193 -24.36 18.01 0.98
N ASP A 194 -23.09 18.43 0.89
CA ASP A 194 -22.59 19.25 -0.21
C ASP A 194 -22.34 18.38 -1.45
N LYS A 195 -23.37 18.22 -2.28
CA LYS A 195 -23.33 17.36 -3.47
C LYS A 195 -22.34 17.85 -4.54
N GLU A 196 -22.14 19.17 -4.65
CA GLU A 196 -21.16 19.71 -5.60
C GLU A 196 -19.75 19.36 -5.14
N LEU A 197 -19.44 19.54 -3.85
CA LEU A 197 -18.15 19.13 -3.29
C LEU A 197 -17.89 17.63 -3.47
N MET A 198 -18.88 16.76 -3.21
CA MET A 198 -18.75 15.31 -3.41
C MET A 198 -18.43 14.97 -4.88
N LYS A 199 -19.11 15.63 -5.82
CA LYS A 199 -18.85 15.46 -7.26
C LYS A 199 -17.44 15.90 -7.63
N ARG A 200 -16.98 17.05 -7.11
CA ARG A 200 -15.61 17.55 -7.35
C ARG A 200 -14.53 16.62 -6.83
N PHE A 201 -14.73 15.99 -5.66
CA PHE A 201 -13.75 15.02 -5.17
C PHE A 201 -13.61 13.80 -6.10
N VAL A 202 -14.72 13.31 -6.66
CA VAL A 202 -14.67 12.20 -7.64
C VAL A 202 -13.95 12.65 -8.93
N GLU A 203 -14.26 13.83 -9.45
CA GLU A 203 -13.59 14.41 -10.62
C GLU A 203 -12.08 14.60 -10.41
N LEU A 204 -11.68 15.13 -9.25
CA LEU A 204 -10.27 15.34 -8.90
C LEU A 204 -9.52 14.02 -8.76
N THR A 205 -10.13 13.03 -8.09
CA THR A 205 -9.56 11.69 -7.96
C THR A 205 -9.36 11.04 -9.33
N GLY A 206 -10.34 11.21 -10.23
CA GLY A 206 -10.25 10.73 -11.61
C GLY A 206 -9.14 11.38 -12.45
N LYS A 207 -8.57 12.51 -12.02
CA LYS A 207 -7.45 13.19 -12.69
C LYS A 207 -6.08 12.78 -12.16
N VAL A 208 -6.01 12.10 -11.01
CA VAL A 208 -4.75 11.60 -10.44
C VAL A 208 -4.08 10.60 -11.38
N ARG A 209 -4.89 9.93 -12.20
CA ARG A 209 -4.41 8.95 -13.16
C ARG A 209 -5.28 8.96 -14.42
N ASP A 210 -4.62 8.82 -15.55
CA ASP A 210 -5.21 8.54 -16.85
C ASP A 210 -6.05 7.26 -16.85
N SER A 211 -7.24 7.32 -17.44
CA SER A 211 -8.23 6.24 -17.46
C SER A 211 -7.96 5.18 -18.54
N ARG A 212 -6.99 5.38 -19.43
CA ARG A 212 -6.69 4.40 -20.49
C ARG A 212 -6.13 3.08 -19.93
N ARG A 213 -6.47 1.99 -20.61
CA ARG A 213 -5.94 0.63 -20.35
C ARG A 213 -4.47 0.48 -20.75
N GLY A 214 -3.85 -0.57 -20.26
CA GLY A 214 -2.54 -1.03 -20.74
C GLY A 214 -1.35 -0.36 -20.08
N ARG A 215 -1.49 0.10 -18.84
CA ARG A 215 -0.37 0.64 -18.06
C ARG A 215 0.40 -0.46 -17.36
N TYR A 216 1.72 -0.37 -17.43
CA TYR A 216 2.63 -1.34 -16.84
C TYR A 216 2.80 -1.11 -15.34
N GLY A 217 3.09 -2.20 -14.63
CA GLY A 217 3.63 -2.11 -13.27
C GLY A 217 5.03 -1.51 -13.33
N ARG A 218 5.47 -0.92 -12.22
CA ARG A 218 6.78 -0.26 -12.16
C ARG A 218 7.52 -0.65 -10.90
N ILE A 219 8.81 -0.92 -11.05
CA ILE A 219 9.76 -1.13 -9.96
C ILE A 219 10.85 -0.09 -10.12
N GLY A 220 10.87 0.90 -9.22
CA GLY A 220 11.81 2.02 -9.24
C GLY A 220 13.24 1.57 -8.97
N LYS A 221 14.21 2.38 -9.42
CA LYS A 221 15.65 2.03 -9.39
C LYS A 221 16.12 1.60 -8.01
N GLU A 222 17.09 0.70 -7.99
CA GLU A 222 17.76 0.24 -6.76
C GLU A 222 16.78 -0.38 -5.74
N THR A 223 15.63 -0.87 -6.22
CA THR A 223 14.65 -1.61 -5.40
C THR A 223 15.05 -3.07 -5.26
N VAL A 224 14.84 -3.61 -4.07
CA VAL A 224 15.14 -5.01 -3.74
C VAL A 224 13.85 -5.73 -3.39
N ILE A 225 13.53 -6.77 -4.15
CA ILE A 225 12.40 -7.67 -3.90
C ILE A 225 12.95 -9.09 -3.83
N LYS A 226 12.86 -9.72 -2.66
CA LYS A 226 13.37 -11.07 -2.45
C LYS A 226 12.42 -11.99 -1.70
N ASP A 227 12.37 -13.24 -2.14
CA ASP A 227 11.59 -14.32 -1.53
C ASP A 227 10.08 -13.99 -1.40
N CYS A 228 9.53 -13.27 -2.37
CA CYS A 228 8.12 -12.86 -2.38
C CYS A 228 7.29 -13.82 -3.24
N ARG A 229 6.04 -14.08 -2.86
CA ARG A 229 5.18 -15.00 -3.61
C ARG A 229 4.44 -14.30 -4.75
N VAL A 230 3.46 -13.47 -4.43
CA VAL A 230 2.57 -12.84 -5.43
C VAL A 230 2.66 -11.32 -5.35
N LEU A 231 3.09 -10.70 -6.43
CA LEU A 231 3.00 -9.27 -6.68
C LEU A 231 2.11 -9.04 -7.89
N LYS A 232 0.94 -8.41 -7.70
CA LYS A 232 -0.03 -8.19 -8.76
C LYS A 232 -0.51 -6.76 -8.79
N ASP A 233 -0.44 -6.10 -9.95
CA ASP A 233 -0.88 -4.72 -10.13
C ASP A 233 -0.19 -3.79 -9.11
N VAL A 234 1.13 -3.73 -9.12
CA VAL A 234 1.92 -2.93 -8.18
C VAL A 234 2.73 -1.83 -8.87
N LYS A 235 2.78 -0.65 -8.24
CA LYS A 235 3.71 0.43 -8.55
C LYS A 235 4.60 0.65 -7.33
N ILE A 236 5.90 0.47 -7.50
CA ILE A 236 6.91 0.51 -6.44
C ILE A 236 7.90 1.63 -6.77
N GLY A 237 8.10 2.54 -5.82
CA GLY A 237 9.06 3.62 -5.90
C GLY A 237 10.52 3.13 -5.82
N GLU A 238 11.45 4.07 -5.83
CA GLU A 238 12.88 3.78 -5.81
C GLU A 238 13.34 3.30 -4.43
N ARG A 239 14.38 2.45 -4.40
CA ARG A 239 15.00 1.96 -3.17
C ARG A 239 14.05 1.33 -2.16
N ALA A 240 12.93 0.78 -2.63
CA ALA A 240 12.04 0.02 -1.77
C ALA A 240 12.71 -1.31 -1.37
N TYR A 241 12.38 -1.82 -0.19
CA TYR A 241 12.85 -3.13 0.28
C TYR A 241 11.67 -4.04 0.61
N LEU A 242 11.48 -5.07 -0.19
CA LEU A 242 10.41 -6.05 -0.03
C LEU A 242 11.04 -7.43 0.20
N LYS A 243 10.71 -8.04 1.34
CA LYS A 243 11.20 -9.38 1.70
C LYS A 243 10.07 -10.26 2.21
N GLY A 244 9.94 -11.47 1.66
CA GLY A 244 9.08 -12.50 2.24
C GLY A 244 7.58 -12.17 2.21
N CYS A 245 7.13 -11.25 1.35
CA CYS A 245 5.72 -10.89 1.25
C CYS A 245 4.91 -12.03 0.61
N ASN A 246 3.78 -12.37 1.22
CA ASN A 246 2.91 -13.44 0.71
C ASN A 246 2.05 -12.96 -0.46
N LYS A 247 1.49 -11.75 -0.34
CA LYS A 247 0.60 -11.20 -1.36
C LYS A 247 0.58 -9.69 -1.32
N LEU A 248 0.99 -9.08 -2.43
CA LEU A 248 0.89 -7.64 -2.67
C LEU A 248 0.01 -7.44 -3.89
N LYS A 249 -1.20 -6.90 -3.73
CA LYS A 249 -2.16 -6.76 -4.83
C LYS A 249 -2.75 -5.36 -4.92
N ASN A 250 -2.69 -4.76 -6.10
CA ASN A 250 -3.28 -3.46 -6.40
C ASN A 250 -2.78 -2.38 -5.43
N LEU A 251 -1.47 -2.13 -5.46
CA LEU A 251 -0.78 -1.25 -4.52
C LEU A 251 0.03 -0.15 -5.21
N THR A 252 0.05 1.03 -4.59
CA THR A 252 1.14 2.01 -4.76
C THR A 252 2.02 1.95 -3.51
N ILE A 253 3.31 1.72 -3.69
CA ILE A 253 4.34 1.67 -2.64
C ILE A 253 5.32 2.82 -2.91
N ASN A 254 5.08 3.96 -2.28
CA ASN A 254 5.95 5.13 -2.44
C ASN A 254 7.24 4.92 -1.65
N SER A 255 8.36 5.19 -2.32
CA SER A 255 9.71 5.02 -1.78
C SER A 255 10.65 5.90 -2.59
N ASP A 256 11.64 6.47 -1.91
CA ASP A 256 12.75 7.19 -2.51
C ASP A 256 14.02 7.01 -1.67
N GLU A 257 15.14 7.57 -2.14
CA GLU A 257 16.43 7.48 -1.45
C GLU A 257 16.43 8.06 -0.03
N ALA A 258 15.73 9.18 0.19
CA ALA A 258 15.68 9.82 1.50
C ALA A 258 14.73 9.10 2.45
N ARG A 259 13.70 8.43 1.92
CA ARG A 259 12.56 7.88 2.65
C ARG A 259 12.20 6.48 2.11
N PRO A 260 13.10 5.49 2.25
CA PRO A 260 12.87 4.15 1.74
C PRO A 260 11.74 3.45 2.49
N THR A 261 10.80 2.87 1.75
CA THR A 261 9.70 2.07 2.30
C THR A 261 10.06 0.59 2.34
N GLN A 262 9.69 -0.09 3.43
CA GLN A 262 10.06 -1.48 3.67
C GLN A 262 8.86 -2.34 4.00
N LEU A 263 8.70 -3.46 3.30
CA LEU A 263 7.67 -4.48 3.53
C LEU A 263 8.34 -5.83 3.81
N GLY A 264 7.97 -6.46 4.91
CA GLY A 264 8.59 -7.67 5.42
C GLY A 264 7.69 -8.89 5.43
N GLU A 265 8.19 -9.92 6.10
CA GLU A 265 7.75 -11.30 5.94
C GLU A 265 6.29 -11.51 6.34
N GLY A 266 5.60 -12.34 5.57
CA GLY A 266 4.23 -12.77 5.82
C GLY A 266 3.16 -11.71 5.53
N SER A 267 3.54 -10.52 5.04
CA SER A 267 2.58 -9.44 4.78
C SER A 267 1.63 -9.76 3.63
N GLU A 268 0.34 -9.43 3.83
CA GLU A 268 -0.76 -9.58 2.88
C GLU A 268 -1.47 -8.23 2.71
N LEU A 269 -1.15 -7.51 1.64
CA LEU A 269 -1.60 -6.14 1.41
C LEU A 269 -2.40 -6.06 0.10
N VAL A 270 -3.65 -5.58 0.18
CA VAL A 270 -4.58 -5.56 -0.95
C VAL A 270 -5.32 -4.23 -1.05
N ASN A 271 -5.36 -3.63 -2.24
CA ASN A 271 -6.07 -2.39 -2.53
C ASN A 271 -5.64 -1.24 -1.60
N GLY A 272 -4.40 -0.78 -1.71
CA GLY A 272 -3.89 0.21 -0.78
C GLY A 272 -2.78 1.08 -1.33
N ILE A 273 -2.52 2.17 -0.60
CA ILE A 273 -1.50 3.15 -0.92
C ILE A 273 -0.62 3.33 0.30
N ILE A 274 0.69 3.17 0.10
CA ILE A 274 1.69 3.24 1.15
C ILE A 274 2.58 4.43 0.84
N GLY A 275 2.62 5.40 1.76
CA GLY A 275 3.44 6.60 1.69
C GLY A 275 4.92 6.32 1.90
N TYR A 276 5.71 7.39 1.88
CA TYR A 276 7.16 7.32 1.96
C TYR A 276 7.65 6.90 3.35
N GLY A 277 8.79 6.20 3.43
CA GLY A 277 9.41 5.80 4.69
C GLY A 277 8.58 4.88 5.58
N CYS A 278 7.57 4.19 5.02
CA CYS A 278 6.70 3.31 5.78
C CYS A 278 7.37 1.97 6.08
N ARG A 279 6.93 1.30 7.16
CA ARG A 279 7.45 -0.02 7.57
C ARG A 279 6.30 -0.97 7.88
N VAL A 280 6.19 -2.05 7.11
CA VAL A 280 5.15 -3.08 7.30
C VAL A 280 5.80 -4.44 7.50
N PHE A 281 5.70 -5.03 8.69
CA PHE A 281 6.47 -6.23 9.03
C PHE A 281 5.70 -7.25 9.85
N TYR A 282 6.15 -8.50 9.81
CA TYR A 282 5.74 -9.56 10.72
C TYR A 282 4.26 -9.93 10.57
N GLY A 283 3.84 -10.33 9.37
CA GLY A 283 2.52 -10.94 9.14
C GLY A 283 1.34 -9.97 9.11
N VAL A 284 1.57 -8.70 8.78
CA VAL A 284 0.50 -7.69 8.68
C VAL A 284 -0.51 -8.05 7.60
N LYS A 285 -1.79 -7.77 7.86
CA LYS A 285 -2.87 -7.89 6.87
C LYS A 285 -3.56 -6.55 6.69
N ALA A 286 -3.56 -6.01 5.48
CA ALA A 286 -4.23 -4.75 5.20
C ALA A 286 -5.06 -4.82 3.92
N VAL A 287 -6.30 -4.33 3.99
CA VAL A 287 -7.26 -4.39 2.89
C VAL A 287 -8.00 -3.06 2.79
N ARG A 288 -7.97 -2.40 1.62
CA ARG A 288 -8.61 -1.09 1.42
C ARG A 288 -8.08 -0.08 2.44
N PHE A 289 -6.84 0.35 2.25
CA PHE A 289 -6.14 1.13 3.26
C PHE A 289 -5.24 2.22 2.66
N ILE A 290 -4.94 3.23 3.49
CA ILE A 290 -3.85 4.18 3.22
C ILE A 290 -2.94 4.26 4.44
N LEU A 291 -1.64 4.15 4.19
CA LEU A 291 -0.60 4.53 5.15
C LEU A 291 0.03 5.83 4.66
N ASN A 292 -0.09 6.92 5.40
CA ASN A 292 0.67 8.12 5.10
C ASN A 292 2.12 8.00 5.60
N ASP A 293 2.96 8.94 5.20
CA ASP A 293 4.42 8.88 5.37
C ASP A 293 4.87 8.53 6.80
N HIS A 294 5.94 7.73 6.87
CA HIS A 294 6.59 7.29 8.11
C HIS A 294 5.68 6.50 9.06
N SER A 295 4.64 5.86 8.52
CA SER A 295 3.75 5.00 9.30
C SER A 295 4.24 3.56 9.38
N ASN A 296 3.89 2.90 10.48
CA ASN A 296 4.36 1.57 10.82
C ASN A 296 3.18 0.62 11.09
N LEU A 297 3.15 -0.52 10.40
CA LEU A 297 2.30 -1.66 10.75
C LEU A 297 3.18 -2.85 11.12
N LYS A 298 2.96 -3.47 12.29
CA LYS A 298 3.83 -4.55 12.76
C LYS A 298 3.05 -5.68 13.43
N TYR A 299 3.69 -6.85 13.52
CA TYR A 299 3.32 -7.96 14.40
C TYR A 299 1.85 -8.42 14.24
N GLY A 300 1.43 -8.68 13.01
CA GLY A 300 0.09 -9.20 12.72
C GLY A 300 -1.03 -8.16 12.77
N ALA A 301 -0.70 -6.86 12.80
CA ALA A 301 -1.71 -5.81 12.74
C ALA A 301 -2.64 -5.98 11.53
N ARG A 302 -3.95 -5.76 11.76
CA ARG A 302 -5.01 -5.78 10.75
C ARG A 302 -5.53 -4.37 10.53
N LEU A 303 -5.40 -3.85 9.31
CA LEU A 303 -5.89 -2.52 8.94
C LEU A 303 -6.86 -2.65 7.76
N ILE A 304 -8.16 -2.44 8.01
CA ILE A 304 -9.22 -2.69 7.04
C ILE A 304 -10.07 -1.42 6.88
N ASN A 305 -10.36 -1.00 5.63
CA ASN A 305 -11.19 0.17 5.35
C ASN A 305 -10.73 1.44 6.12
N SER A 306 -9.42 1.64 6.25
CA SER A 306 -8.88 2.61 7.20
C SER A 306 -7.73 3.43 6.64
N ILE A 307 -7.60 4.66 7.13
CA ILE A 307 -6.49 5.57 6.83
C ILE A 307 -5.68 5.76 8.10
N LEU A 308 -4.37 5.52 8.02
CA LEU A 308 -3.40 5.77 9.08
C LEU A 308 -2.51 6.96 8.70
N GLY A 309 -2.69 8.08 9.40
CA GLY A 309 -1.96 9.31 9.19
C GLY A 309 -0.47 9.20 9.55
N SER A 310 0.32 10.17 9.09
CA SER A 310 1.78 10.11 9.14
C SER A 310 2.36 9.93 10.54
N ASN A 311 3.56 9.35 10.63
CA ASN A 311 4.29 9.14 11.89
C ASN A 311 3.48 8.33 12.92
N SER A 312 2.64 7.40 12.47
CA SER A 312 1.83 6.58 13.37
C SER A 312 2.32 5.14 13.39
N THR A 313 2.03 4.42 14.48
CA THR A 313 2.32 2.99 14.57
C THR A 313 1.12 2.22 15.09
N ILE A 314 0.79 1.14 14.38
CA ILE A 314 -0.13 0.11 14.86
C ILE A 314 0.63 -1.22 14.91
N SER A 315 0.53 -1.94 16.02
CA SER A 315 1.13 -3.26 16.19
C SER A 315 0.17 -4.23 16.87
N CYS A 316 0.08 -5.46 16.39
CA CYS A 316 -0.71 -6.54 16.99
C CYS A 316 -2.24 -6.37 17.02
N CYS A 317 -2.78 -5.23 16.55
CA CYS A 317 -4.17 -4.86 16.76
C CYS A 317 -5.04 -5.01 15.51
N GLU A 318 -6.35 -4.92 15.71
CA GLU A 318 -7.32 -4.82 14.63
C GLU A 318 -7.95 -3.42 14.60
N VAL A 319 -7.87 -2.78 13.43
CA VAL A 319 -8.42 -1.45 13.14
C VAL A 319 -9.30 -1.54 11.89
N LEU A 320 -10.58 -1.21 12.05
CA LEU A 320 -11.56 -1.25 10.97
C LEU A 320 -12.27 0.10 10.80
N ASN A 321 -12.58 0.45 9.55
CA ASN A 321 -13.45 1.56 9.19
C ASN A 321 -13.09 2.85 9.95
N SER A 322 -11.80 3.18 10.02
CA SER A 322 -11.27 4.23 10.89
C SER A 322 -10.50 5.29 10.11
N LEU A 323 -10.66 6.55 10.54
CA LEU A 323 -9.91 7.69 10.04
C LEU A 323 -8.96 8.19 11.14
N ILE A 324 -7.68 7.88 10.99
CA ILE A 324 -6.67 8.17 12.00
C ILE A 324 -5.73 9.23 11.44
N PHE A 325 -5.64 10.36 12.13
CA PHE A 325 -4.67 11.42 11.83
C PHE A 325 -3.29 11.07 12.42
N GLY A 326 -2.28 11.84 12.04
CA GLY A 326 -0.88 11.53 12.34
C GLY A 326 -0.51 11.48 13.83
N SER A 327 0.61 10.81 14.10
CA SER A 327 1.12 10.55 15.45
C SER A 327 0.15 9.73 16.31
N HIS A 328 -0.46 8.70 15.74
CA HIS A 328 -1.26 7.73 16.48
C HIS A 328 -0.42 6.55 16.94
N GLU A 329 -0.56 6.14 18.18
CA GLU A 329 0.18 5.03 18.77
C GLU A 329 -0.75 3.96 19.34
N GLN A 330 -0.61 2.72 18.86
CA GLN A 330 -1.38 1.57 19.29
C GLN A 330 -0.54 0.28 19.14
N HIS A 331 0.11 -0.18 20.20
CA HIS A 331 1.13 -1.25 20.09
C HIS A 331 0.79 -2.55 20.82
N HIS A 332 -0.35 -2.63 21.50
CA HIS A 332 -0.71 -3.75 22.37
C HIS A 332 -1.81 -4.60 21.75
N ASN A 333 -1.57 -5.90 21.63
CA ASN A 333 -2.43 -6.87 20.92
C ASN A 333 -3.91 -6.88 21.31
N SER A 334 -4.22 -6.48 22.53
CA SER A 334 -5.55 -6.58 23.14
C SER A 334 -6.46 -5.39 22.81
N SER A 335 -5.96 -4.39 22.08
CA SER A 335 -6.76 -3.22 21.71
C SER A 335 -7.50 -3.40 20.38
N PHE A 336 -8.71 -2.84 20.32
CA PHE A 336 -9.60 -2.93 19.17
C PHE A 336 -10.18 -1.55 18.85
N LEU A 337 -10.08 -1.14 17.59
CA LEU A 337 -10.58 0.17 17.15
C LEU A 337 -11.46 0.00 15.91
N CYS A 338 -12.74 0.32 16.04
CA CYS A 338 -13.68 0.26 14.95
C CYS A 338 -14.48 1.56 14.84
N ALA A 339 -14.85 1.96 13.62
CA ALA A 339 -15.74 3.08 13.34
C ALA A 339 -15.38 4.34 14.15
N SER A 340 -14.16 4.82 13.93
CA SER A 340 -13.56 5.84 14.78
C SER A 340 -12.82 6.89 13.96
N THR A 341 -12.94 8.16 14.35
CA THR A 341 -12.08 9.25 13.90
C THR A 341 -11.20 9.73 15.04
N MET A 342 -9.89 9.56 14.89
CA MET A 342 -8.87 9.95 15.86
C MET A 342 -8.04 11.11 15.29
N LYS A 343 -8.20 12.34 15.82
CA LYS A 343 -7.61 13.56 15.23
C LYS A 343 -6.20 13.88 15.70
N GLY A 344 -5.37 12.84 15.81
CA GLY A 344 -3.91 12.92 15.87
C GLY A 344 -3.33 13.02 17.28
N GLN A 345 -2.04 12.71 17.43
CA GLN A 345 -1.39 12.59 18.75
C GLN A 345 -2.21 11.74 19.73
N THR A 346 -2.78 10.64 19.23
CA THR A 346 -3.70 9.80 20.02
C THR A 346 -2.99 8.53 20.44
N ASN A 347 -3.35 7.98 21.60
CA ASN A 347 -2.76 6.76 22.12
C ASN A 347 -3.85 5.79 22.56
N MET A 348 -3.80 4.55 22.06
CA MET A 348 -4.68 3.48 22.51
C MET A 348 -3.89 2.55 23.43
N ALA A 349 -4.20 2.60 24.73
CA ALA A 349 -3.55 1.73 25.70
C ALA A 349 -3.96 0.25 25.54
N SER A 350 -3.23 -0.65 26.19
CA SER A 350 -3.55 -2.07 26.21
C SER A 350 -4.98 -2.34 26.67
N ALA A 351 -5.66 -3.26 25.98
CA ALA A 351 -7.05 -3.65 26.20
C ALA A 351 -8.08 -2.50 26.08
N ALA A 352 -7.69 -1.33 25.58
CA ALA A 352 -8.64 -0.28 25.24
C ALA A 352 -9.43 -0.71 24.01
N THR A 353 -10.75 -0.64 24.09
CA THR A 353 -11.66 -0.99 23.00
C THR A 353 -12.63 0.16 22.74
N GLY A 354 -12.69 0.56 21.46
CA GLY A 354 -13.75 1.42 20.96
C GLY A 354 -15.10 0.69 20.88
N GLY A 355 -15.15 -0.64 20.99
CA GLY A 355 -16.34 -1.44 20.76
C GLY A 355 -16.70 -1.58 19.28
N ALA A 356 -17.84 -2.22 19.00
CA ALA A 356 -18.46 -2.30 17.66
C ALA A 356 -19.64 -1.32 17.58
N ASN A 357 -19.87 -0.72 16.40
CA ASN A 357 -20.88 0.33 16.26
C ASN A 357 -22.31 -0.19 15.99
N HIS A 358 -22.49 -1.50 15.89
CA HIS A 358 -23.77 -2.18 15.66
C HIS A 358 -24.67 -2.10 16.89
N ASN A 359 -25.43 -1.01 17.01
CA ASN A 359 -26.21 -0.69 18.19
C ASN A 359 -27.59 -1.40 18.30
N ALA A 360 -27.81 -2.50 17.57
CA ALA A 360 -29.01 -3.37 17.54
C ALA A 360 -30.39 -2.71 17.28
N GLY A 361 -30.53 -1.39 17.45
CA GLY A 361 -31.76 -0.61 17.27
C GLY A 361 -31.52 0.86 16.91
N PHE A 362 -30.28 1.27 16.66
CA PHE A 362 -29.90 2.61 16.19
C PHE A 362 -28.94 2.51 15.01
N SER A 363 -28.87 3.57 14.21
CA SER A 363 -27.89 3.67 13.11
C SER A 363 -26.46 3.52 13.62
N ASP A 364 -25.65 2.79 12.85
CA ASP A 364 -24.21 2.62 13.11
C ASP A 364 -23.53 3.96 13.39
N GLY A 365 -22.84 4.00 14.53
CA GLY A 365 -22.24 5.20 15.09
C GLY A 365 -20.76 5.40 14.82
N GLU A 366 -20.21 6.47 15.39
CA GLU A 366 -18.79 6.82 15.35
C GLU A 366 -18.27 7.31 16.71
N ILE A 367 -17.06 6.91 17.09
CA ILE A 367 -16.29 7.59 18.12
C ILE A 367 -15.45 8.70 17.47
N VAL A 368 -15.63 9.94 17.93
CA VAL A 368 -14.84 11.09 17.45
C VAL A 368 -13.99 11.61 18.60
N ALA A 369 -12.68 11.42 18.51
CA ALA A 369 -11.76 11.94 19.50
C ALA A 369 -10.78 12.94 18.87
N VAL A 370 -10.63 14.08 19.54
CA VAL A 370 -9.75 15.16 19.06
C VAL A 370 -8.30 14.87 19.49
N ARG A 371 -7.38 15.72 19.03
CA ARG A 371 -5.94 15.67 19.31
C ARG A 371 -5.63 15.32 20.76
N GLY A 372 -4.73 14.37 21.01
CA GLY A 372 -4.29 14.05 22.37
C GLY A 372 -5.18 13.06 23.12
N PHE A 373 -6.18 12.46 22.46
CA PHE A 373 -7.05 11.47 23.10
C PHE A 373 -6.26 10.25 23.58
N TRP A 374 -6.50 9.88 24.83
CA TRP A 374 -5.81 8.78 25.49
C TRP A 374 -6.79 7.98 26.36
N PRO A 375 -7.39 6.90 25.84
CA PRO A 375 -8.03 5.88 26.68
C PRO A 375 -6.97 5.07 27.42
N GLY A 376 -7.04 5.07 28.75
CA GLY A 376 -6.20 4.26 29.61
C GLY A 376 -6.42 2.76 29.45
N LEU A 377 -5.67 1.98 30.23
CA LEU A 377 -5.72 0.51 30.18
C LEU A 377 -7.15 0.00 30.38
N SER A 378 -7.57 -0.98 29.56
CA SER A 378 -8.87 -1.65 29.70
C SER A 378 -10.08 -0.69 29.68
N VAL A 379 -9.97 0.44 28.98
CA VAL A 379 -11.12 1.32 28.73
C VAL A 379 -12.04 0.67 27.70
N SER A 380 -13.34 0.65 27.98
CA SER A 380 -14.38 0.27 27.01
C SER A 380 -15.33 1.43 26.81
N LEU A 381 -15.48 1.87 25.56
CA LEU A 381 -16.32 2.99 25.17
C LEU A 381 -17.53 2.52 24.36
N LYS A 382 -18.60 3.33 24.42
CA LYS A 382 -19.80 3.16 23.61
C LYS A 382 -19.83 4.18 22.47
N HIS A 383 -20.10 3.75 21.24
CA HIS A 383 -20.52 4.64 20.15
C HIS A 383 -21.90 5.25 20.47
N ASN A 384 -22.17 6.55 20.32
CA ASN A 384 -21.49 7.62 19.55
C ASN A 384 -20.67 8.62 20.39
N SER A 385 -19.68 8.17 21.15
CA SER A 385 -18.94 9.09 22.03
C SER A 385 -18.06 10.12 21.32
N ARG A 386 -17.93 11.30 21.91
CA ARG A 386 -17.13 12.44 21.44
C ARG A 386 -16.24 12.98 22.55
N PHE A 387 -14.99 13.27 22.21
CA PHE A 387 -13.98 13.72 23.17
C PHE A 387 -13.19 14.90 22.63
N ALA A 388 -13.15 15.98 23.40
CA ALA A 388 -12.31 17.15 23.14
C ALA A 388 -10.80 16.84 23.28
N SER A 389 -9.97 17.81 22.92
CA SER A 389 -8.52 17.64 22.89
C SER A 389 -7.95 17.23 24.25
N PHE A 390 -7.00 16.31 24.26
CA PHE A 390 -6.30 15.84 25.46
C PHE A 390 -7.25 15.30 26.54
N CYS A 391 -8.31 14.59 26.14
CA CYS A 391 -9.08 13.79 27.08
C CYS A 391 -8.32 12.51 27.44
N LEU A 392 -8.06 12.31 28.73
CA LEU A 392 -7.56 11.07 29.32
C LEU A 392 -8.73 10.32 29.93
N ILE A 393 -8.96 9.07 29.53
CA ILE A 393 -10.03 8.25 30.10
C ILE A 393 -9.41 7.26 31.08
N ALA A 394 -9.81 7.31 32.35
CA ALA A 394 -9.38 6.36 33.36
C ALA A 394 -9.90 4.95 33.02
N LYS A 395 -9.17 3.93 33.46
CA LYS A 395 -9.57 2.52 33.33
C LYS A 395 -11.02 2.32 33.75
N GLY A 396 -11.81 1.62 32.94
CA GLY A 396 -13.19 1.27 33.26
C GLY A 396 -14.08 1.07 32.03
N ALA A 397 -15.28 0.56 32.28
CA ALA A 397 -16.33 0.50 31.27
C ALA A 397 -17.17 1.78 31.32
N TYR A 398 -17.43 2.38 30.16
CA TYR A 398 -18.25 3.56 29.99
C TYR A 398 -19.49 3.18 29.16
N PRO A 399 -20.56 2.71 29.82
CA PRO A 399 -21.70 2.09 29.14
C PRO A 399 -22.66 3.09 28.47
N ALA A 400 -22.45 4.39 28.68
CA ALA A 400 -23.24 5.46 28.08
C ALA A 400 -22.46 6.15 26.96
N GLU A 401 -23.19 6.75 26.01
CA GLU A 401 -22.58 7.68 25.06
C GLU A 401 -22.05 8.89 25.83
N LEU A 402 -20.80 9.28 25.55
CA LEU A 402 -20.15 10.42 26.20
C LEU A 402 -20.02 11.57 25.23
N ASP A 403 -20.39 12.78 25.62
CA ASP A 403 -20.02 14.01 24.92
C ASP A 403 -19.20 14.88 25.87
N ILE A 404 -17.88 14.83 25.72
CA ILE A 404 -16.92 15.52 26.60
C ILE A 404 -16.33 16.72 25.86
N PRO A 405 -16.92 17.93 26.00
CA PRO A 405 -16.46 19.12 25.27
C PRO A 405 -15.26 19.81 25.92
N LEU A 406 -14.87 19.39 27.13
CA LEU A 406 -13.85 20.06 27.94
C LEU A 406 -12.45 19.51 27.60
N PRO A 407 -11.52 20.32 27.09
CA PRO A 407 -10.18 19.86 26.77
C PRO A 407 -9.33 19.64 28.04
N PHE A 408 -8.25 18.88 27.90
CA PHE A 408 -7.30 18.57 28.99
C PHE A 408 -7.97 17.93 30.21
N THR A 409 -9.00 17.12 29.98
CA THR A 409 -9.86 16.55 31.02
C THR A 409 -9.49 15.11 31.31
N LEU A 410 -9.38 14.76 32.59
CA LEU A 410 -9.47 13.37 33.03
C LEU A 410 -10.95 13.01 33.19
N VAL A 411 -11.39 11.96 32.51
CA VAL A 411 -12.72 11.37 32.60
C VAL A 411 -12.58 10.07 33.38
N SER A 412 -13.41 9.89 34.41
CA SER A 412 -13.40 8.69 35.25
C SER A 412 -14.80 8.37 35.76
N ASN A 413 -15.01 7.14 36.24
CA ASN A 413 -16.24 6.77 36.94
C ASN A 413 -16.01 6.82 38.44
N SER A 414 -16.99 7.34 39.18
CA SER A 414 -17.08 7.18 40.62
C SER A 414 -17.72 5.83 40.95
N GLU A 415 -16.96 4.88 41.50
CA GLU A 415 -17.51 3.58 41.89
C GLU A 415 -18.55 3.69 43.02
N SER A 416 -18.44 4.71 43.88
CA SER A 416 -19.34 4.90 45.01
C SER A 416 -20.65 5.59 44.63
N THR A 417 -20.61 6.54 43.69
CA THR A 417 -21.80 7.32 43.30
C THR A 417 -22.41 6.88 41.97
N GLY A 418 -21.69 6.09 41.16
CA GLY A 418 -22.13 5.70 39.83
C GLY A 418 -22.12 6.86 38.82
N GLU A 419 -21.46 7.97 39.15
CA GLU A 419 -21.43 9.18 38.33
C GLU A 419 -20.16 9.27 37.50
N LEU A 420 -20.26 9.98 36.37
CA LEU A 420 -19.10 10.36 35.57
C LEU A 420 -18.41 11.57 36.20
N LEU A 421 -17.14 11.41 36.56
CA LEU A 421 -16.30 12.47 37.12
C LEU A 421 -15.44 13.08 36.01
N LEU A 422 -15.52 14.41 35.90
CA LEU A 422 -14.72 15.20 34.97
C LEU A 422 -13.77 16.09 35.75
N MET A 423 -12.47 15.99 35.44
CA MET A 423 -11.44 16.84 36.01
C MET A 423 -10.71 17.60 34.89
N PRO A 424 -11.23 18.77 34.47
CA PRO A 424 -10.55 19.65 33.53
C PRO A 424 -9.20 20.13 34.07
N GLY A 425 -8.25 20.40 33.17
CA GLY A 425 -6.91 20.88 33.52
C GLY A 425 -6.02 19.84 34.20
N TYR A 426 -6.39 18.55 34.16
CA TYR A 426 -5.65 17.45 34.76
C TYR A 426 -4.18 17.45 34.32
N TRP A 427 -3.93 17.59 33.02
CA TRP A 427 -2.58 17.57 32.46
C TRP A 427 -1.69 18.67 33.04
N PHE A 428 -2.19 19.90 33.15
CA PHE A 428 -1.41 21.02 33.71
C PHE A 428 -1.04 20.80 35.18
N ARG A 429 -1.93 20.16 35.94
CA ARG A 429 -1.75 19.98 37.38
C ARG A 429 -0.94 18.74 37.73
N TYR A 430 -1.03 17.67 36.94
CA TYR A 430 -0.49 16.35 37.30
C TYR A 430 0.39 15.69 36.24
N ASN A 431 0.36 16.14 35.00
CA ASN A 431 1.09 15.47 33.91
C ASN A 431 1.61 16.44 32.84
N MET A 432 2.17 17.58 33.28
CA MET A 432 2.67 18.61 32.37
C MET A 432 3.83 18.08 31.50
N TYR A 433 4.58 17.12 32.03
CA TYR A 433 5.66 16.45 31.33
C TYR A 433 5.20 15.74 30.05
N ALA A 434 4.04 15.08 30.08
CA ALA A 434 3.51 14.39 28.91
C ALA A 434 3.00 15.34 27.82
N LEU A 435 2.66 16.59 28.15
CA LEU A 435 2.30 17.61 27.15
C LEU A 435 3.53 18.22 26.45
N THR A 436 4.69 18.21 27.11
CA THR A 436 5.94 18.76 26.57
C THR A 436 6.68 17.80 25.63
N ARG A 437 6.32 16.52 25.64
CA ARG A 437 6.79 15.48 24.72
C ARG A 437 5.80 15.34 23.56
#